data_AF-A0A9D9D329-F1
#
_entry.id   AF-A0A9D9D329-F1
#
_cell.length_a   1.000
_cell.length_b   1.000
_cell.length_c   1.000
_cell.angle_alpha   90.00
_cell.angle_beta   90.00
_cell.angle_gamma   90.00
#
_symmetry.space_group_name_H-M   'P 1'
#
loop_
_entity.id
_entity.type
_entity.pdbx_description
1 polymer ?
#
loop_
_entity_poly.entity_id
_entity_poly.type
_entity_poly.pdbx_seq_one_letter_code
_entity_poly.pdbx_strand_id
1 'polypeptide(L)'
;MRENPVEVFIAKNSREWARKLMNDPVMAHLQWIGISIGIECLLKAVLLKHRCLYLKNRALETRLESAVAPYNTVYKAALSTKVVAKSNPWLQKQLISAGIESLWNINSHTLGTLIQKFVSKLTSSGVITKQEEEDLTHHLTTLADIRRNVDAHVFLNLRVVMSIGHDLEKVIVPVINQLLRIWDRS
;
A
#
# COMPACT_ATOMS: atom_id res chain seq x y z
N MET A 1 -27.83 -0.84 8.31
CA MET A 1 -26.58 -1.45 7.83
C MET A 1 -26.50 -2.86 8.42
N ARG A 2 -26.24 -3.90 7.63
CA ARG A 2 -25.93 -5.23 8.18
C ARG A 2 -24.45 -5.24 8.54
N GLU A 3 -24.12 -5.58 9.78
CA GLU A 3 -22.73 -5.71 10.23
C GLU A 3 -22.02 -6.79 9.39
N ASN A 4 -20.77 -6.51 9.00
CA ASN A 4 -19.97 -7.46 8.25
C ASN A 4 -19.66 -8.66 9.17
N PRO A 5 -20.09 -9.88 8.84
CA PRO A 5 -19.95 -11.04 9.72
C PRO A 5 -18.48 -11.37 10.03
N VAL A 6 -17.54 -10.95 9.16
CA VAL A 6 -16.10 -11.07 9.40
C VAL A 6 -15.65 -10.09 10.49
N GLU A 7 -16.12 -8.85 10.48
CA GLU A 7 -15.77 -7.84 11.50
C GLU A 7 -16.31 -8.22 12.88
N VAL A 8 -17.55 -8.71 12.94
CA VAL A 8 -18.17 -9.20 14.19
C VAL A 8 -17.41 -10.41 14.75
N PHE A 9 -16.97 -11.32 13.88
CA PHE A 9 -16.16 -12.47 14.26
C PHE A 9 -14.78 -12.05 14.80
N ILE A 10 -14.10 -11.11 14.13
CA ILE A 10 -12.81 -10.58 14.58
C ILE A 10 -12.95 -9.87 15.93
N ALA A 11 -13.98 -9.05 16.10
CA ALA A 11 -14.22 -8.32 17.35
C ALA A 11 -14.44 -9.28 18.54
N LYS A 12 -15.28 -10.32 18.36
CA LYS A 12 -15.54 -11.34 19.39
C LYS A 12 -14.31 -12.17 19.75
N ASN A 13 -13.41 -12.42 18.80
CA ASN A 13 -12.22 -13.24 18.99
C ASN A 13 -10.92 -12.43 19.17
N SER A 14 -11.03 -11.10 19.32
CA SER A 14 -9.90 -10.16 19.30
C SER A 14 -8.78 -10.51 20.28
N ARG A 15 -9.09 -11.00 21.49
CA ARG A 15 -8.08 -11.43 22.48
C ARG A 15 -7.34 -12.70 22.09
N GLU A 16 -8.05 -13.68 21.53
CA GLU A 16 -7.44 -14.93 21.07
C GLU A 16 -6.59 -14.68 19.82
N TRP A 17 -7.10 -13.83 18.92
CA TRP A 17 -6.36 -13.34 17.76
C TRP A 17 -5.11 -12.57 18.15
N ALA A 18 -5.19 -11.64 19.11
CA ALA A 18 -4.02 -10.93 19.62
C ALA A 18 -2.99 -11.89 20.23
N ARG A 19 -3.43 -12.90 20.98
CA ARG A 19 -2.54 -13.93 21.53
C ARG A 19 -1.87 -14.77 20.42
N LYS A 20 -2.61 -15.20 19.40
CA LYS A 20 -2.06 -15.92 18.24
C LYS A 20 -1.07 -15.04 17.46
N LEU A 21 -1.42 -13.78 17.24
CA LEU A 21 -0.56 -12.81 16.56
C LEU A 21 0.76 -12.58 17.29
N MET A 22 0.74 -12.50 18.62
CA MET A 22 1.94 -12.28 19.43
C MET A 22 2.84 -13.52 19.51
N ASN A 23 2.31 -14.72 19.25
CA ASN A 23 3.02 -15.99 19.43
C ASN A 23 3.34 -16.71 18.12
N ASP A 24 2.78 -16.28 16.99
CA ASP A 24 3.02 -16.84 15.66
C ASP A 24 3.67 -15.77 14.73
N PRO A 25 4.98 -15.90 14.45
CA PRO A 25 5.71 -14.98 13.59
C PRO A 25 5.12 -14.86 12.17
N VAL A 26 4.53 -15.93 11.63
CA VAL A 26 3.95 -15.93 10.28
C VAL A 26 2.66 -15.11 10.27
N MET A 27 1.80 -15.29 11.28
CA MET A 27 0.57 -14.50 11.41
C MET A 27 0.87 -13.03 11.66
N ALA A 28 1.87 -12.71 12.50
CA ALA A 28 2.33 -11.34 12.71
C ALA A 28 2.79 -10.70 11.39
N HIS A 29 3.55 -11.44 10.59
CA HIS A 29 4.02 -10.98 9.29
C HIS A 29 2.89 -10.76 8.27
N LEU A 30 1.92 -11.66 8.19
CA LEU A 30 0.75 -11.48 7.32
C LEU A 30 -0.07 -10.24 7.71
N GLN A 31 -0.23 -9.97 9.01
CA GLN A 31 -0.92 -8.78 9.47
C GLN A 31 -0.14 -7.49 9.14
N TRP A 32 1.19 -7.50 9.31
CA TRP A 32 2.04 -6.38 8.90
C TRP A 32 2.01 -6.12 7.40
N ILE A 33 1.99 -7.16 6.58
CA ILE A 33 1.77 -7.05 5.13
C ILE A 33 0.43 -6.36 4.87
N GLY A 34 -0.64 -6.79 5.53
CA GLY A 34 -1.97 -6.19 5.37
C GLY A 34 -1.99 -4.69 5.70
N ILE A 35 -1.39 -4.30 6.83
CA ILE A 35 -1.30 -2.89 7.25
C ILE A 35 -0.45 -2.08 6.26
N SER A 36 0.72 -2.59 5.87
CA SER A 36 1.62 -1.92 4.92
C SER A 36 0.95 -1.71 3.56
N ILE A 37 0.25 -2.73 3.05
CA ILE A 37 -0.52 -2.65 1.80
C ILE A 37 -1.64 -1.62 1.93
N GLY A 38 -2.37 -1.61 3.05
CA GLY A 38 -3.43 -0.63 3.30
C GLY A 38 -2.93 0.81 3.24
N ILE A 39 -1.81 1.10 3.90
CA ILE A 39 -1.18 2.43 3.89
C ILE A 39 -0.66 2.79 2.50
N GLU A 40 -0.04 1.85 1.79
CA GLU A 40 0.44 2.06 0.43
C GLU A 40 -0.74 2.37 -0.53
N CYS A 41 -1.85 1.66 -0.40
CA CYS A 41 -3.08 1.94 -1.16
C CYS A 41 -3.64 3.33 -0.86
N LEU A 42 -3.69 3.72 0.42
CA LEU A 42 -4.18 5.03 0.83
C LEU A 42 -3.27 6.16 0.30
N LEU A 43 -1.94 6.01 0.39
CA LEU A 43 -0.99 6.96 -0.16
C LEU A 43 -1.17 7.13 -1.68
N LYS A 44 -1.33 6.03 -2.41
CA LYS A 44 -1.59 6.08 -3.87
C LYS A 44 -2.88 6.81 -4.18
N ALA A 45 -3.93 6.54 -3.42
CA ALA A 45 -5.20 7.23 -3.57
C ALA A 45 -4.99 8.74 -3.41
N VAL A 46 -4.37 9.18 -2.30
CA VAL A 46 -4.02 10.59 -2.04
C VAL A 46 -3.27 11.21 -3.22
N LEU A 47 -2.20 10.57 -3.68
CA LEU A 47 -1.39 11.08 -4.78
C LEU A 47 -2.15 11.15 -6.11
N LEU A 48 -3.06 10.20 -6.37
CA LEU A 48 -3.91 10.19 -7.56
C LEU A 48 -4.97 11.30 -7.52
N LYS A 49 -5.63 11.49 -6.37
CA LYS A 49 -6.63 12.55 -6.16
C LYS A 49 -6.03 13.92 -6.45
N HIS A 50 -4.83 14.16 -5.91
CA HIS A 50 -4.11 15.43 -6.04
C HIS A 50 -3.25 15.54 -7.30
N ARG A 51 -3.38 14.61 -8.26
CA ARG A 51 -2.65 14.59 -9.54
C ARG A 51 -1.11 14.62 -9.40
N CYS A 52 -0.59 14.16 -8.27
CA CYS A 52 0.84 14.04 -8.02
C CYS A 52 1.39 12.73 -8.59
N LEU A 53 0.57 11.67 -8.64
CA LEU A 53 0.85 10.39 -9.27
C LEU A 53 0.00 10.24 -10.54
N TYR A 54 0.61 9.74 -11.61
CA TYR A 54 -0.09 9.35 -12.82
C TYR A 54 0.01 7.85 -12.97
N LEU A 55 -1.13 7.20 -13.27
CA LEU A 55 -1.15 5.80 -13.64
C LEU A 55 -0.36 5.64 -14.93
N LYS A 56 0.61 4.73 -14.94
CA LYS A 56 1.41 4.39 -16.11
C LYS A 56 1.34 2.89 -16.36
N ASN A 57 1.31 2.52 -17.63
CA ASN A 57 1.42 1.12 -18.02
C ASN A 57 2.87 0.63 -17.88
N ARG A 58 3.11 -0.27 -16.92
CA ARG A 58 4.40 -0.91 -16.65
C ARG A 58 4.97 -1.65 -17.87
N ALA A 59 4.10 -2.29 -18.65
CA ALA A 59 4.51 -3.04 -19.85
C ALA A 59 4.97 -2.12 -20.98
N LEU A 60 4.61 -0.83 -20.95
CA LEU A 60 5.13 0.18 -21.88
C LEU A 60 6.47 0.78 -21.41
N GLU A 61 6.82 0.65 -20.13
CA GLU A 61 8.12 1.11 -19.57
C GLU A 61 9.22 0.05 -19.64
N THR A 62 8.88 -1.24 -19.66
CA THR A 62 9.83 -2.35 -19.78
C THR A 62 9.87 -2.83 -21.22
N ARG A 63 11.03 -2.73 -21.89
CA ARG A 63 11.21 -3.24 -23.27
C ARG A 63 10.75 -4.71 -23.34
N LEU A 64 9.99 -5.02 -24.39
CA LEU A 64 9.43 -6.34 -24.75
C LEU A 64 10.42 -7.52 -24.67
N GLU A 65 11.73 -7.26 -24.67
CA GLU A 65 12.79 -8.26 -24.79
C GLU A 65 13.16 -8.97 -23.47
N SER A 66 12.69 -8.49 -22.31
CA SER A 66 13.10 -9.06 -20.99
C SER A 66 12.02 -9.91 -20.29
N ALA A 67 10.88 -10.15 -20.93
CA ALA A 67 9.72 -10.82 -20.31
C ALA A 67 9.55 -12.30 -20.71
N VAL A 68 10.63 -13.01 -21.05
CA VAL A 68 10.55 -14.45 -21.39
C VAL A 68 11.23 -15.31 -20.34
N ALA A 69 10.44 -15.85 -19.41
CA ALA A 69 10.54 -17.19 -18.75
C ALA A 69 9.81 -17.20 -17.37
N PRO A 70 9.40 -18.34 -16.77
CA PRO A 70 8.82 -19.60 -17.25
C PRO A 70 7.34 -19.80 -16.78
N TYR A 71 6.66 -18.77 -16.27
CA TYR A 71 5.33 -18.87 -15.62
C TYR A 71 4.13 -18.66 -16.58
N ASN A 72 4.14 -19.31 -17.74
CA ASN A 72 3.26 -18.96 -18.87
C ASN A 72 1.74 -19.09 -18.57
N THR A 73 1.30 -19.99 -17.69
CA THR A 73 -0.12 -20.22 -17.39
C THR A 73 -0.71 -19.20 -16.42
N VAL A 74 -0.04 -18.89 -15.30
CA VAL A 74 -0.50 -17.88 -14.33
C VAL A 74 -0.39 -16.48 -14.95
N TYR A 75 0.68 -16.22 -15.71
CA TYR A 75 0.89 -14.93 -16.36
C TYR A 75 -0.16 -14.68 -17.47
N LYS A 76 -0.51 -15.69 -18.28
CA LYS A 76 -1.60 -15.58 -19.27
C LYS A 76 -2.97 -15.37 -18.63
N ALA A 77 -3.31 -16.14 -17.59
CA ALA A 77 -4.57 -15.98 -16.90
C ALA A 77 -4.70 -14.57 -16.27
N ALA A 78 -3.63 -14.07 -15.67
CA ALA A 78 -3.65 -12.80 -14.98
C ALA A 78 -3.53 -11.58 -15.94
N LEU A 79 -2.88 -11.74 -17.10
CA LEU A 79 -2.96 -10.78 -18.22
C LEU A 79 -4.35 -10.75 -18.87
N SER A 80 -5.10 -11.85 -18.82
CA SER A 80 -6.47 -11.91 -19.36
C SER A 80 -7.53 -11.25 -18.45
N THR A 81 -7.19 -10.96 -17.19
CA THR A 81 -8.10 -10.31 -16.24
C THR A 81 -8.15 -8.81 -16.50
N LYS A 82 -9.26 -8.35 -17.11
CA LYS A 82 -9.49 -6.93 -17.36
C LYS A 82 -9.81 -6.16 -16.09
N VAL A 83 -9.20 -5.01 -15.90
CA VAL A 83 -9.52 -4.07 -14.81
C VAL A 83 -10.60 -3.10 -15.27
N VAL A 84 -11.70 -3.04 -14.52
CA VAL A 84 -12.80 -2.11 -14.76
C VAL A 84 -13.21 -1.46 -13.44
N ALA A 85 -13.15 -0.13 -13.39
CA ALA A 85 -13.64 0.67 -12.27
C ALA A 85 -15.15 0.96 -12.43
N LYS A 86 -15.98 -0.08 -12.27
CA LYS A 86 -17.44 -0.03 -12.55
C LYS A 86 -18.19 1.10 -11.84
N SER A 87 -17.83 1.40 -10.59
CA SER A 87 -18.51 2.40 -9.74
C SER A 87 -17.81 3.76 -9.73
N ASN A 88 -16.70 3.94 -10.45
CA ASN A 88 -15.92 5.18 -10.44
C ASN A 88 -15.54 5.59 -11.87
N PRO A 89 -16.39 6.42 -12.54
CA PRO A 89 -16.17 6.83 -13.93
C PRO A 89 -14.88 7.62 -14.14
N TRP A 90 -14.44 8.39 -13.15
CA TRP A 90 -13.17 9.12 -13.22
C TRP A 90 -11.99 8.15 -13.26
N LEU A 91 -11.96 7.18 -12.36
CA LEU A 91 -10.90 6.16 -12.33
C LEU A 91 -10.90 5.32 -13.62
N GLN A 92 -12.08 4.97 -14.14
CA GLN A 92 -12.19 4.27 -15.42
C GLN A 92 -11.56 5.06 -16.56
N LYS A 93 -11.79 6.38 -16.62
CA LYS A 93 -11.15 7.25 -17.62
C LYS A 93 -9.63 7.28 -17.46
N GLN A 94 -9.12 7.35 -16.22
CA GLN A 94 -7.69 7.35 -15.95
C GLN A 94 -7.02 6.03 -16.39
N LEU A 95 -7.64 4.88 -16.11
CA LEU A 95 -7.16 3.56 -16.52
C LEU A 95 -7.07 3.45 -18.05
N ILE A 96 -8.12 3.88 -18.76
CA ILE A 96 -8.15 3.89 -20.23
C ILE A 96 -7.07 4.81 -20.80
N SER A 97 -6.97 6.06 -20.30
CA SER A 97 -5.96 7.01 -20.80
C SER A 97 -4.53 6.54 -20.54
N ALA A 98 -4.30 5.78 -19.48
CA ALA A 98 -3.01 5.20 -19.16
C ALA A 98 -2.70 3.91 -19.94
N GLY A 99 -3.63 3.42 -20.77
CA GLY A 99 -3.51 2.15 -21.49
C GLY A 99 -3.44 0.95 -20.55
N ILE A 100 -4.08 1.02 -19.37
CA ILE A 100 -4.07 -0.03 -18.36
C ILE A 100 -5.29 -0.92 -18.56
N GLU A 101 -5.05 -2.13 -19.06
CA GLU A 101 -6.11 -3.10 -19.31
C GLU A 101 -6.14 -4.22 -18.26
N SER A 102 -4.99 -4.55 -17.66
CA SER A 102 -4.85 -5.56 -16.59
C SER A 102 -4.20 -4.97 -15.34
N LEU A 103 -4.41 -5.61 -14.18
CA LEU A 103 -3.75 -5.23 -12.91
C LEU A 103 -2.22 -5.23 -13.05
N TRP A 104 -1.69 -6.10 -13.91
CA TRP A 104 -0.25 -6.20 -14.18
C TRP A 104 0.32 -5.02 -14.96
N ASN A 105 -0.54 -4.31 -15.71
CA ASN A 105 -0.14 -3.09 -16.38
C ASN A 105 -0.01 -1.92 -15.40
N ILE A 106 -0.59 -1.97 -14.21
CA ILE A 106 -0.47 -0.88 -13.26
C ILE A 106 0.97 -0.83 -12.74
N ASN A 107 1.75 0.18 -13.15
CA ASN A 107 2.96 0.50 -12.41
C ASN A 107 2.54 1.12 -11.08
N SER A 108 2.39 0.26 -10.09
CA SER A 108 1.91 0.68 -8.78
C SER A 108 2.99 1.42 -8.00
N HIS A 109 4.27 1.36 -8.41
CA HIS A 109 5.44 1.77 -7.62
C HIS A 109 5.49 1.12 -6.22
N THR A 110 6.71 0.98 -5.67
CA THR A 110 6.89 0.54 -4.27
C THR A 110 6.71 1.72 -3.34
N LEU A 111 6.39 1.48 -2.07
CA LEU A 111 6.33 2.53 -1.04
C LEU A 111 7.57 3.44 -1.04
N GLY A 112 8.78 2.87 -1.14
CA GLY A 112 10.02 3.66 -1.22
C GLY A 112 10.09 4.59 -2.45
N THR A 113 9.62 4.12 -3.61
CA THR A 113 9.55 4.97 -4.81
C THR A 113 8.50 6.06 -4.67
N LEU A 114 7.36 5.76 -4.03
CA LEU A 114 6.31 6.75 -3.75
C LEU A 114 6.84 7.89 -2.88
N ILE A 115 7.54 7.54 -1.79
CA ILE A 115 8.17 8.51 -0.89
C ILE A 115 9.14 9.41 -1.67
N GLN A 116 10.13 8.83 -2.35
CA GLN A 116 11.21 9.57 -2.98
C GLN A 116 10.74 10.47 -4.14
N LYS A 117 9.77 10.01 -4.94
CA LYS A 117 9.42 10.67 -6.21
C LYS A 117 8.13 11.48 -6.17
N PHE A 118 7.23 11.20 -5.22
CA PHE A 118 5.87 11.69 -5.30
C PHE A 118 5.38 12.44 -4.07
N VAL A 119 5.94 12.21 -2.88
CA VAL A 119 5.53 12.95 -1.66
C VAL A 119 5.89 14.44 -1.77
N SER A 120 7.09 14.79 -2.23
CA SER A 120 7.52 16.18 -2.44
C SER A 120 6.69 16.95 -3.48
N LYS A 121 5.97 16.22 -4.34
CA LYS A 121 5.04 16.84 -5.29
C LYS A 121 3.79 17.37 -4.61
N LEU A 122 3.33 16.77 -3.51
CA LEU A 122 2.21 17.29 -2.73
C LEU A 122 2.54 18.69 -2.19
N THR A 123 3.76 18.90 -1.72
CA THR A 123 4.26 20.20 -1.26
C THR A 123 4.39 21.19 -2.41
N SER A 124 4.97 20.74 -3.52
CA SER A 124 5.16 21.58 -4.71
C SER A 124 3.83 22.02 -5.34
N SER A 125 2.78 21.20 -5.20
CA SER A 125 1.41 21.52 -5.62
C SER A 125 0.61 22.30 -4.56
N GLY A 126 1.22 22.64 -3.42
CA GLY A 126 0.57 23.41 -2.35
C GLY A 126 -0.47 22.63 -1.54
N VAL A 127 -0.55 21.30 -1.70
CA VAL A 127 -1.53 20.45 -1.00
C VAL A 127 -1.16 20.29 0.47
N ILE A 128 0.14 20.24 0.77
CA ILE A 128 0.68 20.10 2.12
C ILE A 128 1.81 21.11 2.34
N THR A 129 2.07 21.42 3.60
CA THR A 129 3.22 22.24 4.01
C THR A 129 4.51 21.42 4.00
N LYS A 130 5.67 22.10 4.02
CA LYS A 130 6.96 21.42 4.10
C LYS A 130 7.13 20.59 5.38
N GLN A 131 6.62 21.09 6.51
CA GLN A 131 6.61 20.34 7.77
C GLN A 131 5.80 19.04 7.65
N GLU A 132 4.60 19.12 7.04
CA GLU A 132 3.77 17.93 6.82
C GLU A 132 4.45 16.90 5.90
N GLU A 133 5.20 17.36 4.89
CA GLU A 133 6.00 16.49 4.02
C GLU A 133 7.08 15.73 4.79
N GLU A 134 7.81 16.43 5.66
CA GLU A 134 8.88 15.86 6.48
C GLU A 134 8.32 14.82 7.45
N ASP A 135 7.23 15.17 8.15
CA ASP A 135 6.54 14.27 9.07
C ASP A 135 6.01 13.02 8.34
N LEU A 136 5.36 13.21 7.18
CA LEU A 136 4.82 12.09 6.40
C LEU A 136 5.95 11.19 5.87
N THR A 137 7.02 11.78 5.37
CA THR A 137 8.20 11.06 4.86
C THR A 137 8.86 10.26 5.97
N HIS A 138 9.02 10.84 7.16
CA HIS A 138 9.57 10.17 8.32
C HIS A 138 8.75 8.92 8.67
N HIS A 139 7.45 9.08 8.90
CA HIS A 139 6.62 7.95 9.31
C HIS A 139 6.51 6.85 8.23
N LEU A 140 6.42 7.21 6.95
CA LEU A 140 6.40 6.23 5.85
C LEU A 140 7.72 5.47 5.73
N THR A 141 8.85 6.13 6.01
CA THR A 141 10.18 5.49 6.03
C THR A 141 10.28 4.54 7.22
N THR A 142 9.88 4.96 8.41
CA THR A 142 9.80 4.10 9.60
C THR A 142 8.94 2.86 9.34
N LEU A 143 7.80 3.01 8.67
CA LEU A 143 6.94 1.88 8.30
C LEU A 143 7.63 0.91 7.33
N ALA A 144 8.37 1.44 6.35
CA ALA A 144 9.14 0.60 5.43
C ALA A 144 10.24 -0.19 6.15
N ASP A 145 10.90 0.42 7.15
CA ASP A 145 11.93 -0.23 7.95
C ASP A 145 11.34 -1.28 8.91
N ILE A 146 10.19 -1.00 9.54
CA ILE A 146 9.46 -1.99 10.33
C ILE A 146 9.14 -3.21 9.47
N ARG A 147 8.61 -3.00 8.25
CA ARG A 147 8.33 -4.11 7.32
C ARG A 147 9.57 -4.93 7.01
N ARG A 148 10.71 -4.30 6.71
CA ARG A 148 11.99 -5.01 6.47
C ARG A 148 12.42 -5.82 7.69
N ASN A 149 12.23 -5.28 8.89
CA ASN A 149 12.57 -5.96 10.14
C ASN A 149 11.64 -7.16 10.41
N VAL A 150 10.34 -7.03 10.11
CA VAL A 150 9.38 -8.14 10.18
C VAL A 150 9.78 -9.25 9.21
N ASP A 151 10.10 -8.89 7.97
CA ASP A 151 10.57 -9.83 6.95
C ASP A 151 11.86 -10.55 7.43
N ALA A 152 12.81 -9.80 7.98
CA ALA A 152 14.05 -10.36 8.51
C ALA A 152 13.81 -11.27 9.74
N HIS A 153 12.88 -10.93 10.63
CA HIS A 153 12.50 -11.79 11.75
C HIS A 153 11.96 -13.15 11.28
N VAL A 154 11.08 -13.14 10.28
CA VAL A 154 10.45 -14.36 9.76
C VAL A 154 11.38 -15.19 8.87
N PHE A 155 12.09 -14.55 7.94
CA PHE A 155 12.89 -15.27 6.95
C PHE A 155 14.30 -15.61 7.45
N LEU A 156 14.85 -14.86 8.40
CA LEU A 156 16.20 -15.05 8.92
C LEU A 156 16.22 -15.51 10.39
N ASN A 157 15.06 -15.74 11.02
CA ASN A 157 14.92 -16.10 12.43
C ASN A 157 15.66 -15.15 13.40
N LEU A 158 15.86 -13.89 13.00
CA LEU A 158 16.53 -12.90 13.84
C LEU A 158 15.62 -12.58 15.02
N ARG A 159 16.12 -12.55 16.27
CA ARG A 159 15.33 -12.18 17.46
C ARG A 159 15.03 -10.68 17.50
N VAL A 160 14.32 -10.16 16.51
CA VAL A 160 13.81 -8.79 16.52
C VAL A 160 12.55 -8.75 17.38
N VAL A 161 12.59 -7.97 18.45
CA VAL A 161 11.43 -7.74 19.32
C VAL A 161 10.56 -6.67 18.66
N MET A 162 9.39 -7.05 18.17
CA MET A 162 8.39 -6.09 17.68
C MET A 162 7.43 -5.73 18.80
N SER A 163 7.21 -4.44 19.02
CA SER A 163 6.15 -3.97 19.90
C SER A 163 4.98 -3.50 19.07
N ILE A 164 4.10 -4.45 18.71
CA ILE A 164 2.93 -4.20 17.87
C ILE A 164 2.10 -3.02 18.40
N GLY A 165 1.94 -2.88 19.72
CA GLY A 165 1.22 -1.74 20.32
C GLY A 165 1.92 -0.39 20.10
N HIS A 166 3.23 -0.34 20.29
CA HIS A 166 4.01 0.90 20.15
C HIS A 166 4.08 1.37 18.70
N ASP A 167 4.33 0.45 17.78
CA ASP A 167 4.45 0.76 16.35
C ASP A 167 3.10 1.19 15.76
N LEU A 168 2.01 0.63 16.27
CA LEU A 168 0.66 0.95 15.81
C LEU A 168 0.21 2.34 16.26
N GLU A 169 0.44 2.70 17.52
CA GLU A 169 0.07 4.02 18.06
C GLU A 169 0.98 5.15 17.54
N LYS A 170 2.28 4.90 17.39
CA LYS A 170 3.25 5.95 17.06
C LYS A 170 3.56 6.12 15.58
N VAL A 171 3.28 5.11 14.76
CA VAL A 171 3.62 5.17 13.33
C VAL A 171 2.38 4.98 12.47
N ILE A 172 1.61 3.91 12.69
CA ILE A 172 0.48 3.55 11.82
C ILE A 172 -0.66 4.58 11.93
N VAL A 173 -1.15 4.86 13.15
CA VAL A 173 -2.28 5.78 13.36
C VAL A 173 -1.95 7.20 12.88
N PRO A 174 -0.78 7.78 13.18
CA PRO A 174 -0.40 9.09 12.65
C PRO A 174 -0.38 9.15 11.12
N VAL A 175 0.18 8.14 10.45
CA VAL A 175 0.23 8.07 8.98
C VAL A 175 -1.17 8.03 8.38
N ILE A 176 -2.03 7.13 8.89
CA ILE A 176 -3.39 7.00 8.39
C ILE A 176 -4.15 8.32 8.56
N ASN A 177 -4.08 8.92 9.75
CA ASN A 177 -4.77 10.18 10.02
C ASN A 177 -4.24 11.33 9.17
N GLN A 178 -2.93 11.41 8.94
CA GLN A 178 -2.36 12.42 8.05
C GLN A 178 -2.80 12.19 6.60
N LEU A 179 -2.73 10.97 6.09
CA LEU A 179 -3.15 10.66 4.73
C LEU A 179 -4.65 10.88 4.50
N LEU A 180 -5.50 10.56 5.48
CA LEU A 180 -6.94 10.87 5.40
C LEU A 180 -7.18 12.38 5.40
N ARG A 181 -6.49 13.15 6.26
CA ARG A 181 -6.58 14.61 6.24
C ARG A 181 -6.14 15.21 4.91
N ILE A 182 -5.09 14.68 4.28
CA ILE A 182 -4.65 15.12 2.95
C ILE A 182 -5.67 14.68 1.91
N TRP A 183 -6.21 13.46 2.00
CA TRP A 183 -7.25 12.98 1.10
C TRP A 183 -8.46 13.90 1.12
N ASP A 184 -8.90 14.40 2.27
CA ASP A 184 -10.10 15.25 2.36
C ASP A 184 -9.89 16.69 1.88
N ARG A 185 -8.66 17.10 1.55
CA ARG A 185 -8.39 18.42 0.95
C ARG A 185 -8.92 18.49 -0.48
N SER A 186 -9.41 19.67 -0.86
CA SER A 186 -10.01 19.99 -2.17
C SER A 186 -8.95 20.35 -3.21
#